data_AF-A0A2M9MZ02-F1
#
_entry.id   AF-A0A2M9MZ02-F1
#
_cell.length_a   1.000
_cell.length_b   1.000
_cell.length_c   1.000
_cell.angle_alpha   90.00
_cell.angle_beta   90.00
_cell.angle_gamma   90.00
#
_symmetry.space_group_name_H-M   'P 1'
#
loop_
_entity.id
_entity.type
_entity.pdbx_description
1 polymer ?
#
loop_
_entity_poly.entity_id
_entity_poly.type
_entity_poly.pdbx_seq_one_letter_code
_entity_poly.pdbx_strand_id
1 'polypeptide(L)'
;MVSIYPGEWQAIVEHLHSEGAKRAEANGESPLAAFRFDTGAITEELAAMEAVRSHYIVPLSVGMSEDIEADLALARQRMNEAGFPSFMEELQNQLDGLAGMK
;
A
#
# COMPACT_ATOMS: atom_id res chain seq x y z
N MET A 1 30.68 16.57 6.13
CA MET A 1 29.67 15.57 6.53
C MET A 1 30.40 14.22 6.55
N VAL A 2 30.53 13.56 7.69
CA VAL A 2 31.27 12.29 7.80
C VAL A 2 30.44 11.18 7.18
N SER A 3 31.01 10.46 6.21
CA SER A 3 30.35 9.32 5.55
C SER A 3 30.02 8.24 6.59
N ILE A 4 28.75 7.88 6.71
CA ILE A 4 28.25 6.89 7.68
C ILE A 4 28.36 5.46 7.12
N TYR A 5 28.76 5.31 5.85
CA TYR A 5 28.83 4.05 5.13
C TYR A 5 30.21 3.81 4.49
N PRO A 6 30.64 2.54 4.34
CA PRO A 6 31.80 2.18 3.52
C PRO A 6 31.67 2.70 2.07
N GLY A 7 32.79 2.97 1.39
CA GLY A 7 32.81 3.69 0.11
C GLY A 7 31.93 3.09 -1.01
N GLU A 8 31.86 1.76 -1.11
CA GLU A 8 31.00 1.09 -2.09
C GLU A 8 29.51 1.33 -1.81
N TRP A 9 29.11 1.32 -0.54
CA TRP A 9 27.73 1.62 -0.14
C TRP A 9 27.36 3.07 -0.40
N GLN A 10 28.29 4.00 -0.15
CA GLN A 10 28.07 5.41 -0.45
C GLN A 10 27.83 5.63 -1.96
N ALA A 11 28.63 4.99 -2.82
CA ALA A 11 28.46 5.08 -4.27
C ALA A 11 27.11 4.49 -4.74
N ILE A 12 26.67 3.37 -4.16
CA ILE A 12 25.36 2.77 -4.45
C ILE A 12 24.24 3.72 -4.05
N VAL A 13 24.30 4.30 -2.84
CA VAL A 13 23.27 5.25 -2.36
C VAL A 13 23.18 6.47 -3.27
N GLU A 14 24.33 7.06 -3.62
CA GLU A 14 24.38 8.22 -4.52
C GLU A 14 23.82 7.89 -5.91
N HIS A 15 24.14 6.72 -6.44
CA HIS A 15 23.59 6.25 -7.71
C HIS A 15 22.07 6.07 -7.65
N LEU A 16 21.57 5.38 -6.62
CA LEU A 16 20.13 5.13 -6.46
C LEU A 16 19.34 6.42 -6.25
N HIS A 17 19.87 7.37 -5.46
CA HIS A 17 19.23 8.67 -5.28
C HIS A 17 19.20 9.48 -6.58
N SER A 18 20.31 9.50 -7.33
CA SER A 18 20.41 10.21 -8.61
C SER A 18 19.44 9.63 -9.65
N GLU A 19 19.43 8.31 -9.82
CA GLU A 19 18.52 7.64 -10.76
C GLU A 19 17.06 7.74 -10.32
N GLY A 20 16.79 7.67 -9.02
CA GLY A 20 15.45 7.89 -8.46
C GLY A 20 14.91 9.29 -8.79
N ALA A 21 15.72 10.33 -8.60
CA ALA A 21 15.33 11.71 -8.90
C ALA A 21 15.05 11.92 -10.39
N LYS A 22 15.94 11.43 -11.29
CA LYS A 22 15.73 11.53 -12.74
C LYS A 22 14.45 10.85 -13.19
N ARG A 23 14.16 9.66 -12.66
CA ARG A 23 12.95 8.90 -12.99
C ARG A 23 11.68 9.59 -12.44
N ALA A 24 11.75 10.19 -11.26
CA ALA A 24 10.65 10.95 -10.71
C ALA A 24 10.32 12.17 -11.59
N GLU A 25 11.34 12.92 -12.03
CA GLU A 25 11.15 14.05 -12.94
C GLU A 25 10.56 13.61 -14.30
N ALA A 26 11.09 12.53 -14.89
CA ALA A 26 10.62 12.02 -16.18
C ALA A 26 9.18 11.50 -16.14
N ASN A 27 8.75 10.93 -15.01
CA ASN A 27 7.41 10.35 -14.86
C ASN A 27 6.34 11.37 -14.45
N GLY A 28 6.74 12.57 -14.03
CA GLY A 28 5.82 13.61 -13.55
C GLY A 28 5.10 13.21 -12.26
N GLU A 29 4.12 14.04 -11.86
CA GLU A 29 3.30 13.77 -10.69
C GLU A 29 2.23 12.71 -10.97
N SER A 30 1.92 11.90 -9.95
CA SER A 30 0.79 10.97 -10.02
C SER A 30 -0.52 11.74 -10.28
N PRO A 31 -1.40 11.26 -11.19
CA PRO A 31 -2.74 11.84 -11.38
C PRO A 31 -3.60 11.89 -10.10
N LEU A 32 -3.21 11.10 -9.09
CA LEU A 32 -3.85 10.97 -7.78
C LEU A 32 -3.05 11.67 -6.66
N ALA A 33 -2.03 12.49 -6.97
CA ALA A 33 -1.18 13.13 -5.96
C ALA A 33 -1.98 13.96 -4.91
N ALA A 34 -3.05 14.61 -5.36
CA ALA A 34 -3.97 15.38 -4.53
C ALA A 34 -5.08 14.54 -3.88
N PHE A 35 -5.25 13.28 -4.28
CA PHE A 35 -6.29 12.42 -3.71
C PHE A 35 -6.01 12.13 -2.24
N ARG A 36 -7.03 12.28 -1.41
CA ARG A 36 -7.04 11.87 0.00
C ARG A 36 -8.31 11.08 0.21
N PHE A 37 -8.14 9.84 0.62
CA PHE A 37 -9.27 8.95 0.85
C PHE A 37 -9.96 9.35 2.16
N ASP A 38 -11.25 9.69 2.08
CA ASP A 38 -12.09 9.94 3.24
C ASP A 38 -12.63 8.60 3.76
N THR A 39 -12.24 8.24 4.97
CA THR A 39 -12.61 6.96 5.57
C THR A 39 -13.87 7.04 6.44
N GLY A 40 -14.49 8.22 6.56
CA GLY A 40 -15.61 8.45 7.48
C GLY A 40 -16.79 7.49 7.27
N ALA A 41 -17.08 7.12 6.02
CA ALA A 41 -18.18 6.22 5.67
C ALA A 41 -17.94 4.73 5.96
N ILE A 42 -16.67 4.33 6.18
CA ILE A 42 -16.25 2.92 6.27
C ILE A 42 -15.37 2.62 7.50
N THR A 43 -15.55 3.39 8.57
CA THR A 43 -14.70 3.30 9.76
C THR A 43 -14.80 1.94 10.47
N GLU A 44 -15.98 1.32 10.45
CA GLU A 44 -16.23 0.01 11.06
C GLU A 44 -15.55 -1.12 10.27
N GLU A 45 -15.68 -1.10 8.95
CA GLU A 45 -15.04 -2.03 8.03
C GLU A 45 -13.52 -1.93 8.13
N LEU A 46 -12.97 -0.71 8.21
CA LEU A 46 -11.53 -0.52 8.38
C LEU A 46 -11.01 -1.12 9.70
N ALA A 47 -11.76 -0.98 10.79
CA ALA A 47 -11.39 -1.59 12.07
C ALA A 47 -11.43 -3.13 12.00
N ALA A 48 -12.46 -3.70 11.36
CA ALA A 48 -12.57 -5.14 11.15
C ALA A 48 -11.45 -5.68 10.24
N MET A 49 -11.14 -4.97 9.15
CA MET A 49 -10.05 -5.31 8.23
C MET A 49 -8.68 -5.24 8.90
N GLU A 50 -8.45 -4.30 9.81
CA GLU A 50 -7.20 -4.20 10.57
C GLU A 50 -6.98 -5.41 11.50
N ALA A 51 -8.07 -5.91 12.11
CA ALA A 51 -8.01 -7.14 12.88
C ALA A 51 -7.63 -8.33 12.00
N VAL A 52 -8.23 -8.47 10.81
CA VAL A 52 -7.86 -9.52 9.85
C VAL A 52 -6.41 -9.36 9.39
N ARG A 53 -5.96 -8.14 9.08
CA ARG A 53 -4.60 -7.87 8.65
C ARG A 53 -3.59 -8.36 9.69
N SER A 54 -3.80 -8.02 10.95
CA SER A 54 -2.88 -8.39 12.04
C SER A 54 -2.79 -9.90 12.25
N HIS A 55 -3.91 -10.63 12.11
CA HIS A 55 -3.97 -12.07 12.39
C HIS A 55 -3.57 -12.95 11.20
N TYR A 56 -3.86 -12.52 9.98
CA TYR A 56 -3.72 -13.36 8.78
C TYR A 56 -2.72 -12.80 7.76
N ILE A 57 -2.64 -11.48 7.56
CA ILE A 57 -1.80 -10.91 6.50
C ILE A 57 -0.37 -10.65 6.96
N VAL A 58 -0.19 -10.12 8.18
CA VAL A 58 1.15 -9.81 8.70
C VAL A 58 2.03 -11.06 8.74
N PRO A 59 1.59 -12.23 9.26
CA PRO A 59 2.40 -13.46 9.21
C PRO A 59 2.79 -13.86 7.78
N LEU A 60 1.84 -13.79 6.84
CA LEU A 60 2.10 -14.11 5.43
C LEU A 60 3.12 -13.17 4.79
N SER A 61 3.08 -11.88 5.13
CA SER A 61 4.00 -10.86 4.60
C SER A 61 5.46 -11.08 5.02
N VAL A 62 5.69 -11.82 6.10
CA VAL A 62 7.03 -12.16 6.61
C VAL A 62 7.40 -13.62 6.38
N GLY A 63 6.60 -14.35 5.58
CA GLY A 63 6.86 -15.75 5.21
C GLY A 63 6.57 -16.76 6.32
N MET A 64 5.77 -16.40 7.34
CA MET A 64 5.33 -17.33 8.38
C MET A 64 4.08 -18.10 7.92
N SER A 65 4.27 -19.13 7.12
CA SER A 65 3.22 -20.04 6.63
C SER A 65 3.81 -21.41 6.28
N GLU A 66 3.06 -22.47 6.57
CA GLU A 66 3.39 -23.85 6.17
C GLU A 66 2.73 -24.25 4.84
N ASP A 67 1.58 -23.64 4.52
CA ASP A 67 0.86 -23.79 3.25
C ASP A 67 0.37 -22.41 2.77
N ILE A 68 1.22 -21.76 1.97
CA ILE A 68 1.00 -20.39 1.53
C ILE A 68 -0.30 -20.22 0.72
N GLU A 69 -0.68 -21.22 -0.06
CA GLU A 69 -1.87 -21.13 -0.91
C GLU A 69 -3.14 -21.22 -0.07
N ALA A 70 -3.20 -22.16 0.88
CA ALA A 70 -4.32 -22.30 1.79
C ALA A 70 -4.47 -21.07 2.71
N ASP A 71 -3.36 -20.59 3.27
CA ASP A 71 -3.37 -19.44 4.17
C ASP A 71 -3.74 -18.13 3.44
N LEU A 72 -3.29 -17.95 2.20
CA LEU A 72 -3.70 -16.82 1.35
C LEU A 72 -5.19 -16.89 1.00
N ALA A 73 -5.72 -18.07 0.69
CA ALA A 73 -7.15 -18.24 0.42
C ALA A 73 -7.99 -17.88 1.65
N LEU A 74 -7.58 -18.33 2.83
CA LEU A 74 -8.23 -17.98 4.09
C LEU A 74 -8.16 -16.47 4.37
N ALA A 75 -6.98 -15.86 4.22
CA ALA A 75 -6.80 -14.42 4.43
C ALA A 75 -7.70 -13.59 3.50
N ARG A 76 -7.82 -13.99 2.22
CA ARG A 76 -8.75 -13.35 1.26
C ARG A 76 -10.21 -13.49 1.68
N GLN A 77 -10.62 -14.68 2.12
CA GLN A 77 -11.98 -14.89 2.60
C GLN A 77 -12.28 -13.99 3.79
N ARG A 78 -11.40 -13.98 4.81
CA ARG A 78 -11.58 -13.16 6.01
C ARG A 78 -11.58 -11.67 5.70
N MET A 79 -10.75 -11.22 4.78
CA MET A 79 -10.70 -9.83 4.35
C MET A 79 -12.00 -9.41 3.63
N ASN A 80 -12.55 -10.29 2.80
CA ASN A 80 -13.85 -10.05 2.16
C ASN A 80 -14.98 -9.98 3.20
N GLU A 81 -15.03 -10.91 4.16
CA GLU A 81 -16.02 -10.91 5.25
C GLU A 81 -15.90 -9.66 6.15
N ALA A 82 -14.70 -9.09 6.28
CA ALA A 82 -14.44 -7.91 7.10
C ALA A 82 -14.81 -6.56 6.46
N GLY A 83 -15.31 -6.56 5.22
CA GLY A 83 -15.78 -5.34 4.54
C GLY A 83 -14.86 -4.80 3.44
N PHE A 84 -13.90 -5.59 2.96
CA PHE A 84 -13.05 -5.20 1.83
C PHE A 84 -13.84 -4.81 0.55
N PRO A 85 -14.96 -5.46 0.18
CA PRO A 85 -15.77 -5.02 -0.94
C PRO A 85 -16.32 -3.60 -0.77
N SER A 86 -16.83 -3.28 0.43
CA SER A 86 -17.34 -1.94 0.76
C SER A 86 -16.23 -0.88 0.76
N PHE A 87 -15.05 -1.23 1.29
CA PHE A 87 -13.86 -0.39 1.20
C PHE A 87 -13.50 -0.07 -0.26
N MET A 88 -13.50 -1.08 -1.14
CA MET A 88 -13.16 -0.92 -2.56
C MET A 88 -14.21 -0.10 -3.31
N GLU A 89 -15.48 -0.31 -3.00
CA GLU A 89 -16.59 0.47 -3.57
C GLU A 89 -16.47 1.95 -3.19
N GLU A 90 -16.26 2.25 -1.90
CA GLU A 90 -16.12 3.64 -1.45
C GLU A 90 -14.87 4.32 -2.03
N LEU A 91 -13.74 3.59 -2.10
CA LEU A 91 -12.53 4.08 -2.75
C LEU A 91 -12.79 4.43 -4.23
N GLN A 92 -13.47 3.56 -4.96
CA GLN A 92 -13.80 3.78 -6.36
C GLN A 92 -14.74 4.99 -6.52
N ASN A 93 -15.76 5.11 -5.68
CA ASN A 93 -16.70 6.24 -5.71
C ASN A 93 -15.98 7.59 -5.52
N GLN A 94 -15.05 7.66 -4.59
CA GLN A 94 -14.29 8.90 -4.36
C GLN A 94 -13.29 9.20 -5.48
N LEU A 95 -12.68 8.17 -6.07
CA LEU A 95 -11.81 8.33 -7.24
C LEU A 95 -12.59 8.78 -8.48
N ASP A 96 -13.78 8.24 -8.71
CA ASP A 96 -14.67 8.64 -9.80
C ASP A 96 -15.16 10.08 -9.61
N GLY A 97 -15.49 10.46 -8.37
CA GLY A 97 -15.79 11.84 -8.00
C GLY A 97 -14.64 12.79 -8.33
N LEU A 98 -13.39 12.41 -8.01
CA LEU A 98 -12.22 13.20 -8.36
C LEU A 98 -11.99 13.29 -9.88
N ALA A 99 -12.19 12.19 -10.61
CA ALA A 99 -12.00 12.14 -12.06
C ALA A 99 -13.06 12.94 -12.82
N GLY A 100 -14.31 12.95 -12.36
CA GLY A 100 -15.39 13.76 -12.92
C GLY A 100 -15.32 15.25 -12.61
N MET A 101 -14.46 15.66 -11.66
CA MET A 101 -14.18 17.06 -11.34
C MET A 101 -13.07 17.69 -12.21
N LYS A 102 -12.33 16.88 -12.98
CA LYS A 102 -11.30 17.34 -13.94
C LYS A 102 -11.91 17.65 -15.30
#